data_AF-A0A845SKR3-F1
#
_entry.id   AF-A0A845SKR3-F1
#
_cell.length_a   1.000
_cell.length_b   1.000
_cell.length_c   1.000
_cell.angle_alpha   90.00
_cell.angle_beta   90.00
_cell.angle_gamma   90.00
#
_symmetry.space_group_name_H-M   'P 1'
#
loop_
_entity.id
_entity.type
_entity.pdbx_description
1 polymer ?
#
loop_
_entity_poly.entity_id
_entity_poly.type
_entity_poly.pdbx_seq_one_letter_code
_entity_poly.pdbx_strand_id
1 'polypeptide(L)'
;MQQAPLVNEYHQPIGAGLPDWQPRPLPQKISLAGRFCRLEPLAIGHSPALFSAWHSIGDERDWTYFSSRRPASAAACDALVAANAASADPLHYAVIDQATGKAVGSVALMRIDPVNGVLEIGWVNWSPLMKRSACGTEAITLLLSYIFDTLGYRRCEWKCHSLNLASNQAARRLGFQYEGTFRQAVVSKGHNRDTCWYSIIDGEWPAVGRALRAWLDKDNFSAGGGQKRPLADFRSANL
;
A
#
# COMPACT_ATOMS: atom_id res chain seq x y z
N MET A 1 16.74 24.82 -11.09
CA MET A 1 16.13 25.51 -12.25
C MET A 1 15.18 24.52 -12.92
N GLN A 2 13.89 24.82 -13.00
CA GLN A 2 12.99 24.04 -13.87
C GLN A 2 13.41 24.32 -15.33
N GLN A 3 13.70 23.26 -16.09
CA GLN A 3 13.91 23.38 -17.54
C GLN A 3 12.64 23.96 -18.18
N ALA A 4 12.83 24.83 -19.18
CA ALA A 4 11.72 25.32 -19.98
C ALA A 4 10.97 24.13 -20.61
N PRO A 5 9.62 24.17 -20.67
CA PRO A 5 8.86 23.08 -21.26
C PRO A 5 9.21 22.91 -22.74
N LEU A 6 9.23 21.66 -23.20
CA LEU A 6 9.30 21.35 -24.62
C LEU A 6 8.06 21.94 -25.31
N VAL A 7 8.14 22.24 -26.60
CA VAL A 7 7.00 22.73 -27.39
C VAL A 7 6.75 21.85 -28.61
N ASN A 8 5.48 21.70 -28.99
CA ASN A 8 5.10 21.01 -30.23
C ASN A 8 5.21 21.94 -31.46
N GLU A 9 4.89 21.41 -32.64
CA GLU A 9 4.88 22.13 -33.92
C GLU A 9 3.92 23.33 -33.99
N TYR A 10 3.02 23.47 -33.00
CA TYR A 10 2.09 24.59 -32.85
C TYR A 10 2.52 25.57 -31.75
N HIS A 11 3.76 25.46 -31.25
CA HIS A 11 4.32 26.28 -30.17
C HIS A 11 3.60 26.13 -28.82
N GLN A 12 2.92 25.02 -28.58
CA GLN A 12 2.25 24.73 -27.30
C GLN A 12 3.19 23.94 -26.39
N PRO A 13 3.23 24.24 -25.07
CA PRO A 13 4.06 23.50 -24.12
C PRO A 13 3.57 22.06 -23.99
N ILE A 14 4.51 21.11 -23.98
CA ILE A 14 4.28 19.68 -23.81
C ILE A 14 5.18 19.11 -22.71
N GLY A 15 4.79 17.95 -22.17
CA GLY A 15 5.56 17.24 -21.17
C GLY A 15 6.90 16.71 -21.69
N ALA A 16 7.75 16.22 -20.78
CA ALA A 16 8.99 15.56 -21.15
C ALA A 16 8.71 14.32 -22.03
N GLY A 17 9.47 14.18 -23.12
CA GLY A 17 9.38 13.01 -24.00
C GLY A 17 9.85 11.73 -23.30
N LEU A 18 9.22 10.61 -23.62
CA LEU A 18 9.58 9.27 -23.15
C LEU A 18 9.81 8.35 -24.36
N PRO A 19 10.85 8.59 -25.18
CA PRO A 19 11.04 7.89 -26.45
C PRO A 19 11.20 6.37 -26.29
N ASP A 20 11.69 5.93 -25.13
CA ASP A 20 11.94 4.52 -24.82
C ASP A 20 10.83 3.88 -23.96
N TRP A 21 9.69 4.56 -23.78
CA TRP A 21 8.61 4.02 -22.96
C TRP A 21 8.02 2.75 -23.54
N GLN A 22 7.80 1.76 -22.67
CA GLN A 22 7.15 0.51 -23.00
C GLN A 22 6.24 0.08 -21.85
N PRO A 23 5.14 -0.65 -22.13
CA PRO A 23 4.30 -1.22 -21.08
C PRO A 23 5.11 -2.03 -20.07
N ARG A 24 4.74 -1.98 -18.78
CA ARG A 24 5.44 -2.66 -17.69
C ARG A 24 4.88 -4.07 -17.45
N PRO A 25 5.68 -5.00 -16.90
CA PRO A 25 5.19 -6.34 -16.62
C PRO A 25 4.06 -6.32 -15.59
N LEU A 26 3.06 -7.19 -15.76
CA LEU A 26 2.04 -7.40 -14.73
C LEU A 26 2.68 -7.94 -13.44
N PRO A 27 2.23 -7.51 -12.25
CA PRO A 27 2.66 -8.11 -10.99
C PRO A 27 2.28 -9.59 -10.94
N GLN A 28 3.14 -10.40 -10.33
CA GLN A 28 3.02 -11.85 -10.27
C GLN A 28 2.68 -12.32 -8.85
N LYS A 29 2.10 -13.52 -8.71
CA LYS A 29 1.86 -14.19 -7.43
C LYS A 29 3.18 -14.74 -6.84
N ILE A 30 4.05 -13.83 -6.38
CA ILE A 30 5.33 -14.15 -5.74
C ILE A 30 5.34 -13.76 -4.27
N SER A 31 6.11 -14.46 -3.44
CA SER A 31 6.31 -14.04 -2.05
C SER A 31 7.39 -12.96 -1.95
N LEU A 32 7.17 -11.95 -1.11
CA LEU A 32 8.13 -10.88 -0.84
C LEU A 32 8.59 -10.97 0.61
N ALA A 33 9.88 -11.20 0.83
CA ALA A 33 10.43 -11.42 2.17
C ALA A 33 11.04 -10.14 2.74
N GLY A 34 10.62 -9.80 3.96
CA GLY A 34 11.24 -8.80 4.81
C GLY A 34 11.68 -9.41 6.14
N ARG A 35 12.07 -8.54 7.06
CA ARG A 35 12.58 -8.90 8.37
C ARG A 35 11.49 -9.03 9.42
N PHE A 36 10.54 -8.09 9.46
CA PHE A 36 9.43 -8.08 10.41
C PHE A 36 8.23 -8.85 9.87
N CYS A 37 8.08 -8.90 8.55
CA CYS A 37 7.00 -9.59 7.87
C CYS A 37 7.47 -10.18 6.54
N ARG A 38 6.66 -11.07 5.99
CA ARG A 38 6.70 -11.43 4.57
C ARG A 38 5.30 -11.30 3.99
N LEU A 39 5.23 -11.03 2.70
CA LEU A 39 4.00 -11.03 1.93
C LEU A 39 3.92 -12.35 1.19
N GLU A 40 2.81 -13.06 1.37
CA GLU A 40 2.48 -14.26 0.59
C GLU A 40 1.25 -13.97 -0.26
N PRO A 41 1.20 -14.42 -1.53
CA PRO A 41 -0.05 -14.38 -2.30
C PRO A 41 -1.18 -14.97 -1.49
N LEU A 42 -2.30 -14.24 -1.38
CA LEU A 42 -3.40 -14.64 -0.51
C LEU A 42 -3.93 -16.02 -0.92
N ALA A 43 -4.11 -16.89 0.07
CA ALA A 43 -4.62 -18.24 -0.10
C ALA A 43 -5.61 -18.59 1.01
N ILE A 44 -6.46 -19.59 0.77
CA ILE A 44 -7.48 -20.02 1.73
C ILE A 44 -6.88 -20.44 3.08
N GLY A 45 -5.66 -20.98 3.08
CA GLY A 45 -4.95 -21.36 4.30
C GLY A 45 -4.64 -20.19 5.25
N HIS A 46 -4.70 -18.94 4.77
CA HIS A 46 -4.53 -17.76 5.62
C HIS A 46 -5.80 -17.38 6.38
N SER A 47 -6.97 -17.89 5.97
CA SER A 47 -8.27 -17.48 6.52
C SER A 47 -8.40 -17.66 8.04
N PRO A 48 -8.01 -18.79 8.67
CA PRO A 48 -8.15 -18.95 10.12
C PRO A 48 -7.35 -17.91 10.92
N ALA A 49 -6.14 -17.60 10.48
CA ALA A 49 -5.29 -16.60 11.12
C ALA A 49 -5.83 -15.18 10.90
N LEU A 50 -6.27 -14.85 9.69
CA LEU A 50 -6.88 -13.54 9.38
C LEU A 50 -8.18 -13.33 10.16
N PHE A 51 -9.04 -14.34 10.25
CA PHE A 51 -10.27 -14.29 11.02
C PHE A 51 -9.97 -13.96 12.48
N SER A 52 -9.04 -14.70 13.11
CA SER A 52 -8.61 -14.46 14.49
C SER A 52 -8.01 -13.07 14.66
N ALA A 53 -7.15 -12.63 13.73
CA ALA A 53 -6.51 -11.32 13.78
C ALA A 53 -7.55 -10.19 13.71
N TRP A 54 -8.50 -10.24 12.77
CA TRP A 54 -9.57 -9.23 12.64
C TRP A 54 -10.59 -9.28 13.80
N HIS A 55 -10.68 -10.39 14.54
CA HIS A 55 -11.51 -10.54 15.74
C HIS A 55 -10.76 -10.31 17.05
N SER A 56 -9.51 -9.85 17.00
CA SER A 56 -8.74 -9.52 18.21
C SER A 56 -9.28 -8.31 19.00
N ILE A 57 -10.25 -7.58 18.42
CA ILE A 57 -11.06 -6.56 19.08
C ILE A 57 -12.55 -6.91 18.95
N GLY A 58 -13.36 -6.46 19.91
CA GLY A 58 -14.78 -6.83 20.00
C GLY A 58 -15.72 -6.14 18.98
N ASP A 59 -15.26 -5.11 18.28
CA ASP A 59 -16.06 -4.35 17.30
C ASP A 59 -15.47 -4.38 15.88
N GLU A 60 -16.14 -3.71 14.93
CA GLU A 60 -15.73 -3.65 13.52
C GLU A 60 -15.20 -2.28 13.08
N ARG A 61 -14.69 -1.43 14.00
CA ARG A 61 -14.22 -0.07 13.67
C ARG A 61 -13.13 -0.04 12.59
N ASP A 62 -12.38 -1.13 12.46
CA ASP A 62 -11.32 -1.28 11.47
C ASP A 62 -11.86 -1.45 10.04
N TRP A 63 -13.15 -1.78 9.92
CA TRP A 63 -13.85 -2.02 8.67
C TRP A 63 -14.76 -0.84 8.27
N THR A 64 -14.79 0.24 9.06
CA THR A 64 -15.66 1.41 8.81
C THR A 64 -15.55 1.94 7.39
N TYR A 65 -14.33 2.05 6.84
CA TYR A 65 -14.08 2.65 5.53
C TYR A 65 -13.92 1.63 4.37
N PHE A 66 -14.07 0.33 4.65
CA PHE A 66 -14.14 -0.69 3.61
C PHE A 66 -15.52 -0.71 2.97
N SER A 67 -15.59 -1.18 1.72
CA SER A 67 -16.88 -1.40 1.02
C SER A 67 -17.68 -2.56 1.65
N SER A 68 -17.00 -3.54 2.25
CA SER A 68 -17.61 -4.66 2.98
C SER A 68 -17.55 -4.49 4.50
N ARG A 69 -18.37 -5.28 5.21
CA ARG A 69 -18.26 -5.44 6.67
C ARG A 69 -17.24 -6.52 7.02
N ARG A 70 -16.81 -6.53 8.28
CA ARG A 70 -15.97 -7.60 8.82
C ARG A 70 -16.73 -8.94 8.71
N PRO A 71 -16.10 -10.03 8.25
CA PRO A 71 -16.75 -11.33 8.22
C PRO A 71 -17.28 -11.74 9.60
N ALA A 72 -18.55 -12.09 9.72
CA ALA A 72 -19.19 -12.39 11.00
C ALA A 72 -18.93 -13.83 11.50
N SER A 73 -18.42 -14.70 10.64
CA SER A 73 -18.14 -16.11 10.94
C SER A 73 -16.92 -16.61 10.18
N ALA A 74 -16.35 -17.73 10.62
CA ALA A 74 -15.24 -18.38 9.92
C ALA A 74 -15.61 -18.72 8.46
N ALA A 75 -16.81 -19.26 8.22
CA ALA A 75 -17.29 -19.57 6.87
C ALA A 75 -17.42 -18.31 5.98
N ALA A 76 -17.88 -17.18 6.54
CA ALA A 76 -17.91 -15.92 5.81
C ALA A 76 -16.49 -15.38 5.50
N CYS A 77 -15.54 -15.63 6.40
CA CYS A 77 -14.13 -15.28 6.18
C CYS A 77 -13.50 -16.14 5.10
N ASP A 78 -13.76 -17.46 5.11
CA ASP A 78 -13.30 -18.39 4.07
C ASP A 78 -13.81 -17.97 2.70
N ALA A 79 -15.09 -17.63 2.58
CA ALA A 79 -15.67 -17.13 1.34
C ALA A 79 -15.00 -15.82 0.86
N LEU A 80 -14.77 -14.86 1.77
CA LEU A 80 -14.07 -13.61 1.44
C LEU A 80 -12.63 -13.86 0.98
N VAL A 81 -11.88 -14.68 1.71
CA VAL A 81 -10.47 -14.98 1.41
C VAL A 81 -10.34 -15.76 0.12
N ALA A 82 -11.22 -16.73 -0.13
CA ALA A 82 -11.25 -17.49 -1.39
C ALA A 82 -11.52 -16.57 -2.59
N ALA A 83 -12.51 -15.68 -2.49
CA ALA A 83 -12.82 -14.72 -3.56
C ALA A 83 -11.63 -13.78 -3.84
N ASN A 84 -11.02 -13.22 -2.79
CA ASN A 84 -9.86 -12.34 -2.91
C ASN A 84 -8.62 -13.08 -3.46
N ALA A 85 -8.40 -14.34 -3.09
CA ALA A 85 -7.29 -15.17 -3.58
C ALA A 85 -7.42 -15.54 -5.07
N ALA A 86 -8.65 -15.69 -5.56
CA ALA A 86 -8.95 -15.98 -6.96
C ALA A 86 -8.80 -14.75 -7.88
N SER A 87 -8.86 -13.55 -7.32
CA SER A 87 -8.73 -12.30 -8.08
C SER A 87 -7.34 -12.12 -8.70
N ALA A 88 -7.33 -11.58 -9.93
CA ALA A 88 -6.11 -11.14 -10.61
C ALA A 88 -5.86 -9.63 -10.41
N ASP A 89 -6.93 -8.84 -10.32
CA ASP A 89 -6.92 -7.42 -9.92
C ASP A 89 -8.20 -7.15 -9.11
N PRO A 90 -8.10 -6.91 -7.79
CA PRO A 90 -6.88 -6.78 -7.00
C PRO A 90 -6.07 -8.08 -6.86
N LEU A 91 -4.75 -7.98 -6.89
CA LEU A 91 -3.81 -9.05 -6.53
C LEU A 91 -3.54 -8.98 -5.02
N HIS A 92 -4.17 -9.86 -4.25
CA HIS A 92 -4.11 -9.84 -2.79
C HIS A 92 -2.90 -10.59 -2.21
N TYR A 93 -2.39 -10.05 -1.11
CA TYR A 93 -1.37 -10.63 -0.26
C TYR A 93 -1.86 -10.76 1.18
N ALA A 94 -1.48 -11.84 1.84
CA ALA A 94 -1.46 -11.94 3.29
C ALA A 94 -0.15 -11.37 3.83
N VAL A 95 -0.22 -10.59 4.91
CA VAL A 95 0.95 -10.14 5.67
C VAL A 95 1.22 -11.14 6.78
N ILE A 96 2.30 -11.90 6.65
CA ILE A 96 2.71 -12.86 7.66
C ILE A 96 3.73 -12.20 8.59
N ASP A 97 3.40 -12.12 9.87
CA ASP A 97 4.34 -11.66 10.89
C ASP A 97 5.44 -12.71 11.08
N GLN A 98 6.70 -12.29 10.96
CA GLN A 98 7.84 -13.20 11.07
C GLN A 98 8.04 -13.72 12.50
N ALA A 99 7.62 -12.97 13.52
CA ALA A 99 7.77 -13.39 14.91
C ALA A 99 6.83 -14.55 15.25
N THR A 100 5.60 -14.54 14.72
CA THR A 100 4.57 -15.54 15.03
C THR A 100 4.33 -16.57 13.93
N GLY A 101 4.79 -16.29 12.70
CA GLY A 101 4.51 -17.10 11.53
C GLY A 101 3.05 -17.06 11.05
N LYS A 102 2.24 -16.13 11.58
CA LYS A 102 0.79 -16.06 11.32
C LYS A 102 0.42 -14.87 10.45
N ALA A 103 -0.63 -15.03 9.64
CA ALA A 103 -1.22 -13.92 8.91
C ALA A 103 -1.88 -12.93 9.87
N VAL A 104 -1.45 -11.68 9.84
CA VAL A 104 -1.91 -10.60 10.75
C VAL A 104 -2.61 -9.45 10.01
N GLY A 105 -2.72 -9.53 8.69
CA GLY A 105 -3.46 -8.56 7.87
C GLY A 105 -3.36 -8.89 6.40
N SER A 106 -3.97 -8.06 5.56
CA SER A 106 -3.90 -8.20 4.11
C SER A 106 -3.77 -6.85 3.40
N VAL A 107 -3.31 -6.89 2.15
CA VAL A 107 -3.09 -5.75 1.27
C VAL A 107 -3.18 -6.23 -0.18
N ALA A 108 -3.45 -5.34 -1.14
CA ALA A 108 -3.46 -5.71 -2.55
C ALA A 108 -2.77 -4.68 -3.45
N LEU A 109 -2.23 -5.17 -4.58
CA LEU A 109 -1.94 -4.37 -5.76
C LEU A 109 -3.19 -4.36 -6.64
N MET A 110 -3.66 -3.20 -7.10
CA MET A 110 -4.90 -3.11 -7.85
C MET A 110 -4.92 -1.96 -8.85
N ARG A 111 -5.95 -1.93 -9.69
CA ARG A 111 -6.10 -0.95 -10.78
C ARG A 111 -4.83 -0.88 -11.63
N ILE A 112 -4.36 -2.05 -12.03
CA ILE A 112 -3.07 -2.22 -12.67
C ILE A 112 -3.19 -1.74 -14.12
N ASP A 113 -2.38 -0.75 -14.46
CA ASP A 113 -2.25 -0.21 -15.81
C ASP A 113 -0.80 -0.40 -16.29
N PRO A 114 -0.51 -1.54 -16.95
CA PRO A 114 0.79 -1.81 -17.54
C PRO A 114 1.18 -0.79 -18.60
N VAL A 115 0.21 -0.32 -19.38
CA VAL A 115 0.45 0.55 -20.54
C VAL A 115 1.04 1.88 -20.08
N ASN A 116 0.53 2.43 -18.98
CA ASN A 116 1.01 3.68 -18.41
C ASN A 116 1.97 3.50 -17.22
N GLY A 117 2.18 2.26 -16.76
CA GLY A 117 3.05 1.97 -15.61
C GLY A 117 2.50 2.55 -14.31
N VAL A 118 1.19 2.45 -14.12
CA VAL A 118 0.46 2.95 -12.95
C VAL A 118 -0.21 1.78 -12.24
N LEU A 119 -0.19 1.77 -10.92
CA LEU A 119 -1.02 0.87 -10.11
C LEU A 119 -1.31 1.48 -8.75
N GLU A 120 -2.18 0.84 -7.98
CA GLU A 120 -2.59 1.26 -6.63
C GLU A 120 -2.20 0.20 -5.59
N ILE A 121 -1.64 0.64 -4.46
CA ILE A 121 -1.65 -0.16 -3.23
C ILE A 121 -2.97 0.14 -2.51
N GLY A 122 -3.83 -0.87 -2.44
CA GLY A 122 -5.18 -0.77 -1.89
C GLY A 122 -5.53 -1.94 -0.99
N TRP A 123 -6.80 -2.01 -0.58
CA TRP A 123 -7.30 -3.07 0.32
C TRP A 123 -6.43 -3.32 1.56
N VAL A 124 -5.84 -2.24 2.10
CA VAL A 124 -4.92 -2.29 3.24
C VAL A 124 -5.70 -2.58 4.53
N ASN A 125 -5.82 -3.85 4.91
CA ASN A 125 -6.60 -4.33 6.04
C ASN A 125 -5.70 -4.87 7.16
N TRP A 126 -5.13 -3.93 7.92
CA TRP A 126 -4.26 -4.25 9.05
C TRP A 126 -5.10 -4.59 10.25
N SER A 127 -4.91 -5.78 10.83
CA SER A 127 -5.56 -6.11 12.10
C SER A 127 -4.95 -5.32 13.25
N PRO A 128 -5.63 -5.25 14.42
CA PRO A 128 -5.06 -4.67 15.64
C PRO A 128 -3.68 -5.23 16.02
N LEU A 129 -3.40 -6.49 15.69
CA LEU A 129 -2.13 -7.17 15.99
C LEU A 129 -0.92 -6.54 15.29
N MET A 130 -1.11 -5.87 14.14
CA MET A 130 -0.01 -5.29 13.35
C MET A 130 -0.06 -3.76 13.26
N LYS A 131 -1.10 -3.12 13.80
CA LYS A 131 -1.21 -1.67 13.77
C LYS A 131 -0.11 -1.03 14.58
N ARG A 132 0.43 0.07 14.05
CA ARG A 132 1.49 0.88 14.69
C ARG A 132 2.77 0.07 15.00
N SER A 133 3.03 -1.01 14.27
CA SER A 133 4.28 -1.77 14.33
C SER A 133 5.12 -1.61 13.05
N ALA A 134 6.36 -2.10 13.08
CA ALA A 134 7.23 -2.12 11.91
C ALA A 134 6.68 -2.98 10.77
N CYS A 135 5.93 -4.05 11.10
CA CYS A 135 5.34 -5.00 10.15
C CYS A 135 4.52 -4.29 9.05
N GLY A 136 3.64 -3.36 9.42
CA GLY A 136 2.85 -2.65 8.43
C GLY A 136 3.67 -1.70 7.54
N THR A 137 4.70 -1.04 8.09
CA THR A 137 5.58 -0.18 7.27
C THR A 137 6.42 -1.03 6.31
N GLU A 138 6.93 -2.17 6.76
CA GLU A 138 7.70 -3.09 5.93
C GLU A 138 6.86 -3.71 4.82
N ALA A 139 5.62 -4.13 5.10
CA ALA A 139 4.71 -4.65 4.09
C ALA A 139 4.53 -3.67 2.92
N ILE A 140 4.32 -2.38 3.20
CA ILE A 140 4.21 -1.36 2.14
C ILE A 140 5.56 -1.12 1.46
N THR A 141 6.66 -1.15 2.21
CA THR A 141 8.02 -0.96 1.65
C THR A 141 8.38 -2.08 0.66
N LEU A 142 8.03 -3.34 0.97
CA LEU A 142 8.23 -4.50 0.09
C LEU A 142 7.43 -4.34 -1.21
N LEU A 143 6.16 -3.92 -1.12
CA LEU A 143 5.35 -3.65 -2.31
C LEU A 143 5.94 -2.50 -3.14
N LEU A 144 6.28 -1.37 -2.52
CA LEU A 144 6.88 -0.24 -3.24
C LEU A 144 8.20 -0.62 -3.94
N SER A 145 9.06 -1.39 -3.27
CA SER A 145 10.29 -1.90 -3.87
C SER A 145 9.98 -2.84 -5.04
N TYR A 146 9.01 -3.73 -4.92
CA TYR A 146 8.59 -4.57 -6.04
C TYR A 146 8.06 -3.73 -7.22
N ILE A 147 7.23 -2.73 -6.96
CA ILE A 147 6.62 -1.86 -7.98
C ILE A 147 7.69 -1.05 -8.74
N PHE A 148 8.59 -0.38 -8.02
CA PHE A 148 9.56 0.53 -8.62
C PHE A 148 10.86 -0.17 -9.02
N ASP A 149 11.47 -0.94 -8.11
CA ASP A 149 12.78 -1.55 -8.35
C ASP A 149 12.69 -2.77 -9.28
N THR A 150 11.59 -3.53 -9.24
CA THR A 150 11.45 -4.77 -10.02
C THR A 150 10.59 -4.58 -11.27
N LEU A 151 9.38 -4.02 -11.14
CA LEU A 151 8.46 -3.87 -12.26
C LEU A 151 8.72 -2.61 -13.09
N GLY A 152 9.46 -1.63 -12.55
CA GLY A 152 9.76 -0.38 -13.25
C GLY A 152 8.52 0.49 -13.51
N TYR A 153 7.51 0.40 -12.64
CA TYR A 153 6.33 1.28 -12.73
C TYR A 153 6.72 2.71 -12.39
N ARG A 154 6.00 3.67 -12.99
CA ARG A 154 6.32 5.09 -12.86
C ARG A 154 5.50 5.79 -11.80
N ARG A 155 4.40 5.18 -11.37
CA ARG A 155 3.46 5.74 -10.40
C ARG A 155 2.80 4.66 -9.57
N CYS A 156 2.89 4.82 -8.25
CA CYS A 156 2.12 4.05 -7.28
C CYS A 156 1.10 4.95 -6.60
N GLU A 157 -0.16 4.55 -6.62
CA GLU A 157 -1.28 5.31 -6.05
C GLU A 157 -1.66 4.78 -4.66
N TRP A 158 -2.16 5.68 -3.83
CA TRP A 158 -2.87 5.36 -2.59
C TRP A 158 -4.16 6.15 -2.55
N LYS A 159 -5.26 5.48 -2.20
CA LYS A 159 -6.57 6.12 -2.05
C LYS A 159 -7.22 5.79 -0.74
N CYS A 160 -7.91 6.78 -0.20
CA CYS A 160 -8.72 6.57 0.98
C CYS A 160 -9.93 7.50 0.99
N HIS A 161 -10.91 7.13 1.80
CA HIS A 161 -11.99 8.04 2.13
C HIS A 161 -11.41 9.31 2.78
N SER A 162 -11.93 10.48 2.41
CA SER A 162 -11.54 11.77 2.99
C SER A 162 -11.62 11.82 4.52
N LEU A 163 -12.59 11.13 5.11
CA LEU A 163 -12.79 11.06 6.56
C LEU A 163 -11.91 10.01 7.26
N ASN A 164 -11.21 9.14 6.51
CA ASN A 164 -10.31 8.13 7.08
C ASN A 164 -8.96 8.76 7.45
N LEU A 165 -8.92 9.50 8.57
CA LEU A 165 -7.72 10.22 9.02
C LEU A 165 -6.51 9.30 9.17
N ALA A 166 -6.71 8.07 9.66
CA ALA A 166 -5.62 7.11 9.85
C ALA A 166 -4.95 6.73 8.52
N SER A 167 -5.74 6.45 7.47
CA SER A 167 -5.20 6.14 6.14
C SER A 167 -4.55 7.36 5.48
N ASN A 168 -5.15 8.55 5.62
CA ASN A 168 -4.58 9.81 5.15
C ASN A 168 -3.21 10.11 5.81
N GLN A 169 -3.08 9.85 7.11
CA GLN A 169 -1.81 10.01 7.84
C GLN A 169 -0.79 8.95 7.43
N ALA A 170 -1.23 7.70 7.21
CA ALA A 170 -0.35 6.63 6.75
C ALA A 170 0.26 6.94 5.38
N ALA A 171 -0.55 7.35 4.40
CA ALA A 171 -0.08 7.73 3.06
C ALA A 171 1.01 8.80 3.14
N ARG A 172 0.72 9.91 3.84
CA ARG A 172 1.70 11.01 4.01
C ARG A 172 2.95 10.57 4.74
N ARG A 173 2.82 9.76 5.81
CA ARG A 173 3.96 9.24 6.57
C ARG A 173 4.88 8.40 5.69
N LEU A 174 4.31 7.56 4.84
CA LEU A 174 5.02 6.63 3.95
C LEU A 174 5.67 7.31 2.73
N GLY A 175 5.37 8.59 2.49
CA GLY A 175 5.99 9.37 1.40
C GLY A 175 5.07 9.66 0.23
N PHE A 176 3.82 9.21 0.26
CA PHE A 176 2.87 9.55 -0.79
C PHE A 176 2.48 11.05 -0.71
N GLN A 177 2.52 11.72 -1.85
CA GLN A 177 2.14 13.12 -2.03
C GLN A 177 0.64 13.22 -2.32
N TYR A 178 -0.03 14.20 -1.71
CA TYR A 178 -1.45 14.44 -1.92
C TYR A 178 -1.70 15.17 -3.24
N GLU A 179 -2.65 14.70 -4.04
CA GLU A 179 -2.95 15.27 -5.37
C GLU A 179 -4.34 15.87 -5.49
N GLY A 180 -5.28 15.47 -4.63
CA GLY A 180 -6.62 16.03 -4.66
C GLY A 180 -7.66 15.12 -4.02
N THR A 181 -8.89 15.63 -3.98
CA THR A 181 -10.06 14.88 -3.51
C THR A 181 -11.13 14.90 -4.57
N PHE A 182 -11.52 13.71 -5.02
CA PHE A 182 -12.68 13.54 -5.88
C PHE A 182 -13.92 13.54 -5.00
N ARG A 183 -14.73 14.60 -5.13
CA ARG A 183 -16.01 14.76 -4.43
C ARG A 183 -17.04 13.79 -5.00
N GLN A 184 -17.85 13.19 -4.15
CA GLN A 184 -18.89 12.24 -4.54
C GLN A 184 -18.40 11.10 -5.43
N ALA A 185 -17.17 10.64 -5.19
CA ALA A 185 -16.49 9.68 -6.06
C ALA A 185 -17.21 8.33 -6.09
N VAL A 186 -17.70 7.85 -4.93
CA VAL A 186 -18.45 6.59 -4.83
C VAL A 186 -19.50 6.66 -3.71
N VAL A 187 -20.53 5.82 -3.81
CA VAL A 187 -21.44 5.50 -2.70
C VAL A 187 -20.94 4.23 -2.03
N SER A 188 -20.67 4.29 -0.72
CA SER A 188 -20.16 3.14 0.06
C SER A 188 -21.04 2.94 1.29
N LYS A 189 -21.58 1.72 1.45
CA LYS A 189 -22.48 1.36 2.55
C LYS A 189 -23.66 2.34 2.72
N GLY A 190 -24.20 2.85 1.61
CA GLY A 190 -25.32 3.82 1.60
C GLY A 190 -24.92 5.27 1.87
N HIS A 191 -23.64 5.60 2.00
CA HIS A 191 -23.16 6.96 2.29
C HIS A 191 -22.24 7.49 1.18
N ASN A 192 -22.16 8.81 1.07
CA ASN A 192 -21.19 9.50 0.21
C ASN A 192 -19.76 9.18 0.64
N ARG A 193 -18.88 8.91 -0.32
CA ARG A 193 -17.43 8.85 -0.12
C ARG A 193 -16.73 9.78 -1.10
N ASP A 194 -16.18 10.85 -0.55
CA ASP A 194 -15.13 11.61 -1.22
C ASP A 194 -13.81 10.85 -1.09
N THR A 195 -13.04 10.79 -2.17
CA THR A 195 -11.80 10.00 -2.23
C THR A 195 -10.60 10.91 -2.35
N CYS A 196 -9.74 10.88 -1.34
CA CYS A 196 -8.42 11.51 -1.41
C CYS A 196 -7.46 10.64 -2.22
N TRP A 197 -6.73 11.27 -3.12
CA TRP A 197 -5.74 10.65 -3.98
C TRP A 197 -4.34 11.08 -3.57
N TYR A 198 -3.46 10.09 -3.51
CA TYR A 198 -2.05 10.29 -3.26
C TYR A 198 -1.20 9.45 -4.21
N SER A 199 0.05 9.84 -4.42
CA SER A 199 0.98 9.09 -5.27
C SER A 199 2.43 9.13 -4.75
N ILE A 200 3.21 8.12 -5.16
CA ILE A 200 4.67 8.21 -5.26
C ILE A 200 5.00 8.01 -6.75
N ILE A 201 5.91 8.82 -7.29
CA ILE A 201 6.44 8.62 -8.64
C ILE A 201 7.87 8.04 -8.63
N ASP A 202 8.28 7.49 -9.77
CA ASP A 202 9.62 6.92 -9.99
C ASP A 202 10.76 7.87 -9.57
N GLY A 203 10.66 9.17 -9.88
CA GLY A 203 11.65 10.17 -9.48
C GLY A 203 11.75 10.41 -7.97
N GLU A 204 10.69 10.13 -7.20
CA GLU A 204 10.66 10.30 -5.74
C GLU A 204 11.12 9.02 -5.01
N TRP A 205 10.90 7.86 -5.62
CA TRP A 205 11.15 6.56 -5.02
C TRP A 205 12.57 6.38 -4.47
N PRO A 206 13.66 6.79 -5.15
CA PRO A 206 15.01 6.63 -4.60
C PRO A 206 15.19 7.25 -3.20
N ALA A 207 14.64 8.44 -2.97
CA ALA A 207 14.70 9.11 -1.67
C ALA A 207 13.74 8.46 -0.66
N VAL A 208 12.49 8.19 -1.06
CA VAL A 208 11.48 7.54 -0.21
C VAL A 208 11.93 6.15 0.24
N GLY A 209 12.39 5.32 -0.69
CA GLY A 209 12.87 3.96 -0.44
C GLY A 209 14.11 3.93 0.46
N ARG A 210 15.05 4.87 0.32
CA ARG A 210 16.18 5.02 1.27
C ARG A 210 15.69 5.32 2.68
N ALA A 211 14.76 6.27 2.83
CA ALA A 211 14.24 6.64 4.15
C ALA A 211 13.48 5.48 4.81
N LEU A 212 12.65 4.75 4.06
CA LEU A 212 11.91 3.58 4.54
C LEU A 212 12.87 2.47 4.99
N ARG A 213 13.87 2.14 4.17
CA ARG A 213 14.89 1.12 4.50
C ARG A 213 15.72 1.52 5.73
N ALA A 214 16.12 2.78 5.83
CA ALA A 214 16.86 3.29 7.00
C ALA A 214 16.03 3.25 8.28
N TRP A 215 14.72 3.56 8.20
CA TRP A 215 13.83 3.44 9.36
C TRP A 215 13.60 1.99 9.79
N LEU A 216 13.59 1.05 8.84
CA LEU A 216 13.44 -0.39 9.07
C LEU A 216 14.73 -1.08 9.53
N ASP A 217 15.86 -0.38 9.51
CA ASP A 217 17.14 -0.92 9.94
C ASP A 217 17.10 -1.37 11.41
N LYS A 218 17.83 -2.45 11.74
CA LYS A 218 17.94 -2.98 13.12
C LYS A 218 18.37 -1.94 14.12
N ASP A 219 19.23 -1.03 13.70
CA ASP A 219 19.82 -0.05 14.57
C ASP A 219 18.82 1.04 14.94
N ASN A 220 17.69 1.15 14.22
CA ASN A 220 16.59 2.05 14.57
C ASN A 220 15.59 1.47 15.58
N PHE A 221 15.75 0.22 16.04
CA PHE A 221 14.86 -0.37 17.05
C PHE A 221 15.62 -0.71 18.34
N SER A 222 15.00 -0.43 19.48
CA SER A 222 15.51 -0.86 20.79
C SER A 222 15.27 -2.36 21.00
N ALA A 223 15.92 -2.94 22.01
CA ALA A 223 15.69 -4.35 22.39
C ALA A 223 14.21 -4.64 22.75
N GLY A 224 13.47 -3.62 23.23
CA GLY A 224 12.04 -3.72 23.52
C GLY A 224 11.12 -3.48 22.31
N GLY A 225 11.66 -3.36 21.09
CA GLY A 225 10.88 -3.19 19.86
C GLY A 225 10.40 -1.76 19.57
N GLY A 226 10.74 -0.78 20.41
CA GLY A 226 10.42 0.62 20.18
C GLY A 226 11.35 1.25 19.14
N GLN A 227 10.81 2.07 18.23
CA GLN A 227 11.63 2.86 17.31
C GLN A 227 12.47 3.89 18.09
N LYS A 228 13.73 4.09 17.70
CA LYS A 228 14.63 5.13 18.24
C LYS A 228 14.37 6.48 17.60
N ARG A 229 14.13 6.48 16.27
CA ARG A 229 13.77 7.68 15.49
C ARG A 229 12.51 7.42 14.67
N PRO A 230 11.59 8.39 14.56
CA PRO A 230 10.43 8.29 13.69
C PRO A 230 10.82 8.35 12.21
N LEU A 231 9.98 7.78 11.35
CA LEU A 231 10.21 7.77 9.89
C LEU A 231 10.35 9.19 9.30
N ALA A 232 9.69 10.18 9.90
CA ALA A 232 9.79 11.57 9.47
C ALA A 232 11.25 12.08 9.48
N ASP A 233 12.04 11.70 10.48
CA ASP A 233 13.45 12.13 10.60
C ASP A 233 14.31 11.61 9.44
N PHE A 234 14.04 10.39 8.97
CA PHE A 234 14.76 9.80 7.84
C PHE A 234 14.31 10.38 6.50
N ARG A 235 13.08 10.88 6.42
CA ARG A 235 12.56 11.54 5.22
C ARG A 235 13.09 12.96 5.06
N SER A 236 13.20 13.71 6.15
CA SER A 236 13.73 15.09 6.13
C SER A 236 15.23 15.15 5.86
N ALA A 237 15.99 14.12 6.23
CA ALA A 237 17.44 14.05 6.00
C ALA A 237 17.82 13.73 4.53
N ASN A 238 16.84 13.49 3.66
CA ASN A 238 17.03 13.13 2.25
C ASN A 238 16.44 14.17 1.26
N LEU A 239 16.00 15.32 1.77
CA LEU A 239 15.62 16.52 1.01
C LEU A 239 16.76 17.53 1.06
#